data_AF-A0A1B7HLF1-F1
#
_entry.id   AF-A0A1B7HLF1-F1
#
_cell.length_a   1.000
_cell.length_b   1.000
_cell.length_c   1.000
_cell.angle_alpha   90.00
_cell.angle_beta   90.00
_cell.angle_gamma   90.00
#
_symmetry.space_group_name_H-M   'P 1'
#
loop_
_entity.id
_entity.type
_entity.pdbx_description
1 polymer ?
#
loop_
_entity_poly.entity_id
_entity_poly.type
_entity_poly.pdbx_seq_one_letter_code
_entity_poly.pdbx_strand_id
1 'polypeptide(L)'
;MHTVTTPAVYVGTYHKYNCGSLAGQWLDVTDFDDEAEFYAACRALHADEAEPELMFQDNEGFPSDMASECHINWAFVEAFKSAEENHQAVVGGLYRRLRF
;
A
#
# COMPACT_ATOMS: atom_id res chain seq x y z
N MET A 1 14.75 -17.19 -7.94
CA MET A 1 14.10 -16.78 -6.67
C MET A 1 13.00 -15.83 -7.04
N HIS A 2 11.74 -16.18 -6.76
CA HIS A 2 10.64 -15.21 -6.87
C HIS A 2 10.68 -14.38 -5.59
N THR A 3 11.05 -13.11 -5.71
CA THR A 3 10.90 -12.14 -4.63
C THR A 3 9.46 -11.66 -4.64
N VAL A 4 8.84 -11.58 -3.46
CA VAL A 4 7.54 -10.93 -3.30
C VAL A 4 7.79 -9.42 -3.26
N THR A 5 7.06 -8.66 -4.06
CA THR A 5 7.08 -7.19 -4.02
C THR A 5 6.05 -6.70 -3.03
N THR A 6 6.42 -5.76 -2.16
CA THR A 6 5.48 -5.17 -1.19
C THR A 6 4.38 -4.39 -1.92
N PRO A 7 3.10 -4.53 -1.53
CA PRO A 7 2.01 -3.79 -2.14
C PRO A 7 2.15 -2.28 -1.96
N ALA A 8 2.23 -1.54 -3.07
CA ALA A 8 2.34 -0.09 -3.08
C ALA A 8 1.45 0.53 -4.17
N VAL A 9 0.99 1.76 -3.94
CA VAL A 9 0.18 2.51 -4.91
C VAL A 9 0.74 3.92 -5.13
N TYR A 10 0.68 4.41 -6.36
CA TYR A 10 0.94 5.80 -6.67
C TYR A 10 -0.34 6.62 -6.50
N VAL A 11 -0.39 7.40 -5.42
CA VAL A 11 -1.58 8.17 -5.06
C VAL A 11 -1.50 9.57 -5.64
N GLY A 12 -2.45 9.90 -6.49
CA GLY A 12 -2.74 11.27 -6.93
C GLY A 12 -4.22 11.59 -6.77
N THR A 13 -4.71 12.59 -7.50
CA THR A 13 -6.14 12.92 -7.55
C THR A 13 -6.65 12.97 -8.98
N TYR A 14 -7.92 12.63 -9.20
CA TYR A 14 -8.55 12.74 -10.51
C TYR A 14 -8.52 14.19 -11.01
N HIS A 15 -8.66 15.18 -10.13
CA HIS A 15 -8.57 16.59 -10.49
C HIS A 15 -7.19 16.93 -11.10
N LYS A 16 -6.09 16.61 -10.40
CA LYS A 16 -4.73 16.85 -10.90
C LYS A 16 -4.49 16.14 -12.23
N TYR A 17 -4.87 14.86 -12.31
CA TYR A 17 -4.70 14.06 -13.52
C TYR A 17 -5.45 14.67 -14.72
N ASN A 18 -6.72 15.03 -14.54
CA ASN A 18 -7.55 15.66 -15.57
C ASN A 18 -7.04 17.05 -15.99
N CYS A 19 -6.32 17.76 -15.12
CA CYS A 19 -5.66 19.01 -15.41
C CYS A 19 -4.22 18.85 -15.95
N GLY A 20 -3.80 17.65 -16.32
CA GLY A 20 -2.49 17.36 -16.92
C GLY A 20 -1.34 17.30 -15.92
N SER A 21 -1.63 17.18 -14.63
CA SER A 21 -0.65 17.02 -13.56
C SER A 21 -0.60 15.57 -13.09
N LEU A 22 0.57 14.94 -13.21
CA LEU A 22 0.85 13.61 -12.64
C LEU A 22 1.34 13.70 -11.20
N ALA A 23 1.13 14.82 -10.51
CA ALA A 23 1.60 15.00 -9.14
C ALA A 23 0.93 14.01 -8.18
N GLY A 24 1.75 13.23 -7.50
CA GLY A 24 1.35 12.20 -6.54
C GLY A 24 2.56 11.63 -5.81
N GLN A 25 2.35 10.59 -5.02
CA GLN A 25 3.41 9.92 -4.28
C GLN A 25 3.16 8.40 -4.19
N TRP A 26 4.24 7.62 -4.31
CA TRP A 26 4.22 6.19 -3.97
C TRP A 26 4.07 6.02 -2.47
N LEU A 27 3.06 5.25 -2.06
CA LEU A 27 2.85 4.83 -0.67
C LEU A 27 2.90 3.32 -0.59
N ASP A 28 3.71 2.80 0.34
CA ASP A 28 3.65 1.40 0.75
C ASP A 28 2.39 1.21 1.60
N VAL A 29 1.47 0.36 1.14
CA VAL A 29 0.18 0.19 1.82
C VAL A 29 0.35 -0.59 3.14
N THR A 30 1.49 -1.25 3.34
CA THR A 30 1.81 -2.00 4.55
C THR A 30 2.35 -1.13 5.69
N ASP A 31 2.76 0.12 5.40
CA ASP A 31 3.27 1.08 6.41
C ASP A 31 2.18 1.65 7.33
N PHE A 32 0.90 1.48 6.99
CA PHE A 32 -0.26 1.98 7.74
C PHE A 32 -0.85 0.86 8.59
N ASP A 33 -1.40 1.13 9.77
CA ASP A 33 -2.03 0.12 10.61
C ASP A 33 -3.31 -0.41 9.95
N ASP A 34 -4.16 0.49 9.46
CA ASP A 34 -5.47 0.17 8.89
C ASP A 34 -5.84 1.03 7.66
N GLU A 35 -6.99 0.71 7.07
CA GLU A 35 -7.57 1.44 5.94
C GLU A 35 -7.78 2.93 6.22
N ALA A 36 -8.22 3.28 7.44
CA ALA A 36 -8.55 4.65 7.79
C ALA A 36 -7.28 5.51 7.87
N GLU A 37 -6.20 4.98 8.44
CA GLU A 37 -4.91 5.66 8.50
C GLU A 37 -4.33 5.90 7.09
N PHE A 38 -4.37 4.90 6.22
CA PHE A 38 -3.95 5.04 4.82
C PHE A 38 -4.72 6.17 4.12
N TYR A 39 -6.05 6.18 4.20
CA TYR A 39 -6.84 7.22 3.56
C TYR A 39 -6.66 8.61 4.20
N ALA A 40 -6.36 8.68 5.50
CA ALA A 40 -6.00 9.93 6.16
C ALA A 40 -4.67 10.49 5.63
N ALA A 41 -3.66 9.64 5.44
CA ALA A 41 -2.39 10.02 4.84
C ALA A 41 -2.55 10.48 3.38
N CYS A 42 -3.36 9.79 2.58
CA CYS A 42 -3.70 10.21 1.22
C CYS A 42 -4.36 11.59 1.16
N ARG A 43 -5.28 11.89 2.09
CA ARG A 43 -5.91 13.22 2.20
C ARG A 43 -4.91 14.29 2.66
N ALA A 44 -4.01 13.95 3.59
CA ALA A 44 -2.97 14.87 4.04
C ALA A 44 -1.98 15.21 2.91
N LEU A 45 -1.63 14.22 2.08
CA LEU A 45 -0.77 14.39 0.89
C LEU A 45 -1.38 15.39 -0.11
N HIS A 46 -2.71 15.38 -0.24
CA HIS A 46 -3.46 16.24 -1.15
C HIS A 46 -4.26 17.34 -0.43
N ALA A 47 -3.76 17.82 0.70
CA ALA A 47 -4.42 18.86 1.50
C ALA A 47 -4.45 20.24 0.82
N ASP A 48 -3.81 20.38 -0.35
CA ASP A 48 -3.95 21.54 -1.24
C ASP A 48 -5.31 21.59 -1.96
N GLU A 49 -6.09 20.49 -1.93
CA GLU A 49 -7.46 20.41 -2.43
C GLU A 49 -8.46 20.31 -1.26
N ALA A 50 -9.62 20.96 -1.39
CA ALA A 50 -10.63 20.97 -0.32
C ALA A 50 -11.28 19.59 -0.08
N GLU A 51 -11.56 18.86 -1.16
CA GLU A 51 -12.13 17.52 -1.16
C GLU A 51 -11.42 16.68 -2.24
N PRO A 52 -10.19 16.20 -1.97
CA PRO A 52 -9.40 15.48 -2.96
C PRO A 52 -10.08 14.16 -3.34
N GLU A 53 -10.43 14.01 -4.62
CA GLU A 53 -10.91 12.76 -5.20
C GLU A 53 -9.71 11.88 -5.56
N LEU A 54 -9.39 10.95 -4.66
CA LEU A 54 -8.19 10.11 -4.76
C LEU A 54 -8.23 9.23 -6.02
N MET A 55 -7.07 9.10 -6.65
CA MET A 55 -6.84 8.23 -7.80
C MET A 55 -5.54 7.45 -7.57
N PHE A 56 -5.61 6.12 -7.64
CA PHE A 56 -4.47 5.22 -7.60
C PHE A 56 -3.96 5.00 -9.03
N GLN A 57 -3.16 5.93 -9.52
CA GLN A 57 -2.78 6.00 -10.94
C GLN A 57 -1.93 4.79 -11.39
N ASP A 58 -1.21 4.18 -10.45
CA ASP A 58 -0.42 2.97 -10.68
C ASP A 58 -0.32 2.15 -9.40
N ASN A 59 -0.01 0.86 -9.52
CA ASN A 59 0.15 -0.07 -8.40
C ASN A 59 1.21 -1.15 -8.66
N GLU A 60 1.90 -1.56 -7.60
CA GLU A 60 2.89 -2.65 -7.61
C GLU A 60 2.60 -3.64 -6.47
N GLY A 61 3.01 -4.90 -6.64
CA GLY A 61 2.89 -5.92 -5.58
C GLY A 61 1.48 -6.46 -5.35
N PHE A 62 0.47 -6.00 -6.09
CA PHE A 62 -0.88 -6.52 -6.05
C PHE A 62 -1.08 -7.66 -7.08
N PRO A 63 -1.77 -8.75 -6.71
CA PRO A 63 -2.36 -9.67 -7.68
C PRO A 63 -3.37 -8.95 -8.59
N SER A 64 -3.68 -9.56 -9.74
CA SER A 64 -4.74 -9.06 -10.64
C SER A 64 -6.02 -8.78 -9.86
N ASP A 65 -6.66 -7.64 -10.16
CA ASP A 65 -7.94 -7.21 -9.60
C ASP A 65 -7.96 -6.94 -8.09
N MET A 66 -6.80 -6.91 -7.42
CA MET A 66 -6.69 -6.54 -5.99
C MET A 66 -6.48 -5.04 -5.77
N ALA A 67 -6.15 -4.30 -6.82
CA ALA A 67 -6.11 -2.85 -6.84
C ALA A 67 -6.64 -2.33 -8.19
N SER A 68 -7.26 -1.17 -8.17
CA SER A 68 -7.69 -0.42 -9.35
C SER A 68 -7.45 1.06 -9.11
N GLU A 69 -7.79 1.90 -10.08
CA GLU A 69 -7.65 3.37 -9.98
C GLU A 69 -8.41 4.00 -8.80
N CYS A 70 -9.37 3.30 -8.21
CA CYS A 70 -10.21 3.82 -7.12
C CYS A 70 -10.45 2.83 -5.98
N HIS A 71 -9.81 1.67 -6.00
CA HIS A 71 -10.05 0.61 -5.02
C HIS A 71 -8.77 -0.14 -4.64
N ILE A 72 -8.68 -0.51 -3.37
CA ILE A 72 -7.66 -1.43 -2.84
C ILE A 72 -8.43 -2.50 -2.06
N ASN A 73 -8.12 -3.78 -2.32
CA ASN A 73 -8.67 -4.88 -1.56
C ASN A 73 -7.94 -5.01 -0.22
N TRP A 74 -8.54 -4.47 0.84
CA TRP A 74 -7.93 -4.48 2.18
C TRP A 74 -7.76 -5.86 2.81
N ALA A 75 -8.64 -6.81 2.47
CA ALA A 75 -8.46 -8.18 2.94
C ALA A 75 -7.16 -8.82 2.40
N PHE A 76 -6.74 -8.44 1.18
CA PHE A 76 -5.44 -8.84 0.65
C PHE A 76 -4.28 -8.19 1.43
N VAL A 77 -4.36 -6.89 1.73
CA VAL A 77 -3.30 -6.18 2.47
C VAL A 77 -3.12 -6.74 3.88
N GLU A 78 -4.22 -6.99 4.59
CA GLU A 78 -4.20 -7.61 5.92
C GLU A 78 -3.59 -9.02 5.88
N ALA A 79 -3.98 -9.83 4.89
CA ALA A 79 -3.42 -11.17 4.71
C ALA A 79 -1.92 -11.12 4.39
N PHE A 80 -1.48 -10.14 3.59
CA PHE A 80 -0.08 -9.91 3.27
C PHE A 80 0.74 -9.60 4.52
N LYS A 81 0.32 -8.62 5.32
CA LYS A 81 0.98 -8.25 6.59
C LYS A 81 1.09 -9.44 7.54
N SER A 82 -0.01 -10.18 7.70
CA SER A 82 -0.03 -11.38 8.54
C SER A 82 0.96 -12.45 8.05
N ALA A 83 1.08 -12.66 6.74
CA ALA A 83 2.04 -13.60 6.18
C ALA A 83 3.50 -13.17 6.44
N GLU A 84 3.81 -11.88 6.27
CA GLU A 84 5.14 -11.32 6.55
C GLU A 84 5.50 -11.44 8.04
N GLU A 85 4.61 -11.07 8.95
CA GLU A 85 4.81 -11.20 10.39
C GLU A 85 5.07 -12.65 10.81
N ASN A 86 4.28 -13.58 10.28
CA ASN A 86 4.45 -15.01 10.53
C ASN A 86 5.79 -15.52 9.98
N HIS A 87 6.21 -15.06 8.79
CA HIS A 87 7.51 -15.40 8.22
C HIS A 87 8.66 -14.91 9.12
N GLN A 88 8.62 -13.65 9.55
CA GLN A 88 9.59 -13.05 10.45
C GLN A 88 9.65 -13.80 11.79
N ALA A 89 8.50 -14.19 12.35
CA ALA A 89 8.44 -14.96 13.59
C ALA A 89 9.08 -16.35 13.46
N VAL A 90 8.81 -17.06 12.36
CA VAL A 90 9.37 -18.40 12.10
C VAL A 90 10.89 -18.32 11.88
N VAL A 91 11.35 -17.40 11.02
CA VAL A 91 12.78 -17.22 10.74
C VAL A 91 13.52 -16.79 12.01
N GLY A 92 12.99 -15.81 12.75
CA GLY A 92 13.56 -15.37 14.02
C GLY A 92 13.61 -16.48 15.08
N GLY A 93 12.59 -17.35 15.11
CA GLY A 93 12.54 -18.53 15.97
C GLY A 93 13.59 -19.58 15.62
N LEU A 94 13.75 -19.90 14.33
CA LEU A 94 14.76 -20.82 13.83
C LEU A 94 16.19 -20.33 14.12
N TYR A 95 16.47 -19.04 13.89
CA TYR A 95 17.76 -18.44 14.22
C TYR A 95 18.09 -18.46 15.71
N ARG A 96 17.09 -18.30 16.58
CA ARG A 96 17.27 -18.49 18.04
C ARG A 96 17.50 -19.95 18.41
N ARG A 97 16.88 -20.90 17.73
CA ARG A 97 17.02 -22.34 18.00
C ARG A 97 18.35 -22.93 17.51
N LEU A 98 18.93 -22.40 16.44
CA LEU A 98 20.20 -22.86 15.87
C LEU A 98 21.45 -22.24 16.54
N ARG A 99 21.27 -21.32 17.49
CA ARG A 99 22.37 -20.68 18.26
C ARG A 99 22.55 -21.22 19.68
N PHE A 100 22.02 -22.42 19.98
CA PHE A 100 22.28 -23.19 21.20
C PHE A 100 22.49 -24.66 20.88
#